data_AF-A0A355V092-F1
#
_entry.id   AF-A0A355V092-F1
#
_cell.length_a   1.000
_cell.length_b   1.000
_cell.length_c   1.000
_cell.angle_alpha   90.00
_cell.angle_beta   90.00
_cell.angle_gamma   90.00
#
_symmetry.space_group_name_H-M   'P 1'
#
loop_
_entity.id
_entity.type
_entity.pdbx_description
1 polymer ?
#
loop_
_entity_poly.entity_id
_entity_poly.type
_entity_poly.pdbx_seq_one_letter_code
_entity_poly.pdbx_strand_id
1 'polypeptide(L)'
;MKIEFTKEMKKTYKILIPNMLNIHFELLMNVFRQRGYNVELLHNEGQEVVNKGLQYVHNDTCYPALLVIGQMMDALQSGKYDINKVALLVPQTGGGCRASNYIHLLRKALEKAGFGHVPVISLNMSGLESNSGFKLTLSMLRDAIAVLCYGDVMMLLENQVEPYEAVKGKTAETVSRWIDFLGNEFRNKKGFSK
;
A
#
# COMPACT_ATOMS: atom_id res chain seq x y z
N MET A 1 2.32 -5.00 20.88
CA MET A 1 0.89 -5.06 21.25
C MET A 1 0.07 -4.58 20.06
N LYS A 2 -1.07 -5.24 19.76
CA LYS A 2 -1.92 -4.85 18.61
C LYS A 2 -2.78 -3.65 18.98
N ILE A 3 -2.78 -2.62 18.14
CA ILE A 3 -3.69 -1.47 18.25
C ILE A 3 -4.70 -1.56 17.14
N GLU A 4 -5.97 -1.52 17.53
CA GLU A 4 -7.08 -1.62 16.59
C GLU A 4 -7.31 -0.30 15.86
N PHE A 5 -7.45 -0.37 14.54
CA PHE A 5 -7.96 0.74 13.76
C PHE A 5 -9.49 0.81 13.87
N THR A 6 -10.03 1.86 14.50
CA THR A 6 -11.47 1.98 14.81
C THR A 6 -12.27 2.73 13.73
N LYS A 7 -13.60 2.65 13.79
CA LYS A 7 -14.50 3.39 12.88
C LYS A 7 -14.36 4.91 12.99
N GLU A 8 -13.98 5.42 14.17
CA GLU A 8 -13.74 6.84 14.38
C GLU A 8 -12.46 7.27 13.68
N MET A 9 -11.40 6.46 13.81
CA MET A 9 -10.14 6.68 13.11
C MET A 9 -10.31 6.71 11.59
N LYS A 10 -11.24 5.94 11.01
CA LYS A 10 -11.56 6.01 9.57
C LYS A 10 -11.83 7.44 9.07
N LYS A 11 -12.43 8.30 9.90
CA LYS A 11 -12.79 9.68 9.51
C LYS A 11 -11.63 10.66 9.65
N THR A 12 -10.70 10.41 10.56
CA THR A 12 -9.68 11.39 10.99
C THR A 12 -8.25 10.99 10.64
N TYR A 13 -7.97 9.69 10.48
CA TYR A 13 -6.64 9.18 10.25
C TYR A 13 -6.32 9.11 8.76
N LYS A 14 -5.05 9.38 8.44
CA LYS A 14 -4.47 9.05 7.13
C LYS A 14 -3.85 7.65 7.19
N ILE A 15 -4.15 6.81 6.21
CA ILE A 15 -3.62 5.46 6.09
C ILE A 15 -2.47 5.49 5.08
N LEU A 16 -1.24 5.20 5.54
CA LEU A 16 -0.06 5.10 4.69
C LEU A 16 0.11 3.66 4.21
N ILE A 17 0.32 3.52 2.90
CA ILE A 17 0.45 2.23 2.22
C ILE A 17 1.82 2.17 1.57
N PRO A 18 2.61 1.11 1.80
CA PRO A 18 3.93 0.99 1.21
C PRO A 18 3.75 0.69 -0.28
N ASN A 19 4.67 1.19 -1.08
CA ASN A 19 4.59 1.00 -2.51
C ASN A 19 5.41 -0.21 -2.93
N MET A 20 4.71 -1.28 -3.27
CA MET A 20 5.30 -2.53 -3.74
C MET A 20 5.20 -2.68 -5.26
N LEU A 21 4.24 -1.99 -5.90
CA LEU A 21 3.97 -2.08 -7.33
C LEU A 21 3.15 -0.86 -7.78
N ASN A 22 3.81 0.11 -8.43
CA ASN A 22 3.24 1.43 -8.73
C ASN A 22 1.85 1.35 -9.38
N ILE A 23 1.72 0.66 -10.52
CA ILE A 23 0.48 0.60 -11.30
C ILE A 23 -0.69 0.08 -10.45
N HIS A 24 -0.51 -1.08 -9.83
CA HIS A 24 -1.56 -1.77 -9.08
C HIS A 24 -1.98 -1.00 -7.84
N PHE A 25 -1.02 -0.48 -7.08
CA PHE A 25 -1.32 0.23 -5.84
C PHE A 25 -1.97 1.58 -6.10
N GLU A 26 -1.59 2.30 -7.16
CA GLU A 26 -2.27 3.55 -7.55
C GLU A 26 -3.75 3.33 -7.90
N LEU A 27 -4.03 2.29 -8.69
CA LEU A 27 -5.41 1.93 -9.01
C LEU A 27 -6.17 1.48 -7.76
N LEU A 28 -5.53 0.71 -6.87
CA LEU A 28 -6.13 0.26 -5.62
C LEU A 28 -6.40 1.43 -4.65
N MET A 29 -5.56 2.47 -4.65
CA MET A 29 -5.78 3.68 -3.84
C MET A 29 -7.10 4.34 -4.21
N ASN A 30 -7.42 4.39 -5.51
CA ASN A 30 -8.69 4.94 -5.98
C ASN A 30 -9.89 4.13 -5.45
N VAL A 31 -9.78 2.79 -5.40
CA VAL A 31 -10.82 1.93 -4.81
C VAL A 31 -11.00 2.24 -3.32
N PHE A 32 -9.92 2.35 -2.55
CA PHE A 32 -10.02 2.68 -1.13
C PHE A 32 -10.60 4.09 -0.89
N ARG A 33 -10.18 5.09 -1.67
CA ARG A 33 -10.71 6.47 -1.58
C ARG A 33 -12.21 6.51 -1.83
N GLN A 34 -12.72 5.79 -2.83
CA GLN A 34 -14.16 5.69 -3.11
C GLN A 34 -14.96 5.08 -1.95
N ARG A 35 -14.32 4.27 -1.11
CA ARG A 35 -14.93 3.64 0.07
C ARG A 35 -14.75 4.48 1.34
N GLY A 36 -14.30 5.73 1.18
CA GLY A 36 -14.19 6.72 2.25
C GLY A 36 -12.99 6.52 3.16
N TYR A 37 -11.90 5.92 2.65
CA TYR A 37 -10.63 5.84 3.36
C TYR A 37 -9.69 6.93 2.86
N ASN A 38 -9.08 7.66 3.78
CA ASN A 38 -8.03 8.63 3.48
C ASN A 38 -6.69 7.88 3.34
N VAL A 39 -6.40 7.39 2.13
CA VAL A 39 -5.18 6.61 1.84
C VAL A 39 -4.16 7.40 1.03
N GLU A 40 -2.89 7.17 1.35
CA GLU A 40 -1.73 7.69 0.63
C GLU A 40 -0.74 6.56 0.35
N LEU A 41 -0.31 6.47 -0.91
CA LEU A 41 0.75 5.57 -1.34
C LEU A 41 2.10 6.25 -1.09
N LEU A 42 3.03 5.53 -0.46
CA LEU A 42 4.36 6.04 -0.15
C LEU A 42 5.26 5.97 -1.39
N HIS A 43 5.88 7.08 -1.77
CA HIS A 43 6.85 7.12 -2.89
C HIS A 43 8.27 7.49 -2.44
N ASN A 44 8.53 7.52 -1.13
CA ASN A 44 9.89 7.67 -0.64
C ASN A 44 10.70 6.42 -0.99
N GLU A 45 11.90 6.66 -1.50
CA GLU A 45 12.82 5.64 -2.02
C GLU A 45 14.27 6.07 -1.72
N GLY A 46 15.23 5.23 -2.13
CA GLY A 46 16.65 5.52 -1.99
C GLY A 46 17.27 5.05 -0.68
N GLN A 47 18.49 5.54 -0.41
CA GLN A 47 19.35 5.01 0.65
C GLN A 47 18.77 5.20 2.06
N GLU A 48 18.02 6.28 2.29
CA GLU A 48 17.41 6.53 3.60
C GLU A 48 16.38 5.45 3.98
N VAL A 49 15.54 5.02 3.04
CA VAL A 49 14.62 3.89 3.24
C VAL A 49 15.37 2.63 3.64
N VAL A 50 16.49 2.33 2.97
CA VAL A 50 17.34 1.17 3.29
C VAL A 50 17.94 1.31 4.69
N ASN A 51 18.49 2.48 5.01
CA ASN A 51 19.11 2.76 6.30
C ASN A 51 18.11 2.61 7.46
N LYS A 52 16.90 3.15 7.31
CA LYS A 52 15.82 3.00 8.29
C LYS A 52 15.38 1.54 8.42
N GLY A 53 15.29 0.81 7.32
CA GLY A 53 15.01 -0.62 7.35
C GLY A 53 16.05 -1.41 8.16
N LEU A 54 17.34 -1.20 7.86
CA LEU A 54 18.47 -1.84 8.55
C LEU A 54 18.55 -1.47 10.04
N GLN A 55 18.14 -0.26 10.40
CA GLN A 55 18.15 0.22 11.79
C GLN A 55 17.15 -0.55 12.68
N TYR A 56 15.98 -0.92 12.14
CA TYR A 56 14.88 -1.48 12.94
C TYR A 56 14.60 -2.96 12.68
N VAL A 57 15.04 -3.50 11.55
CA VAL A 57 14.78 -4.88 11.10
C VAL A 57 16.10 -5.63 10.98
N HIS A 58 16.11 -6.91 11.37
CA HIS A 58 17.30 -7.75 11.29
C HIS A 58 17.66 -8.07 9.82
N ASN A 59 18.95 -8.07 9.51
CA ASN A 59 19.50 -8.32 8.16
C ASN A 59 19.17 -9.71 7.59
N ASP A 60 18.83 -10.66 8.44
CA ASP A 60 18.38 -12.01 8.04
C ASP A 60 16.93 -12.05 7.54
N THR A 61 16.27 -10.90 7.37
CA THR A 61 14.93 -10.80 6.77
C THR A 61 15.05 -10.63 5.26
N CYS A 62 14.05 -11.11 4.50
CA CYS A 62 14.01 -10.85 3.06
C CYS A 62 14.03 -9.34 2.78
N TYR A 63 14.85 -8.92 1.81
CA TYR A 63 15.08 -7.52 1.47
C TYR A 63 13.79 -6.70 1.24
N PRO A 64 12.73 -7.22 0.60
CA PRO A 64 11.47 -6.47 0.46
C PRO A 64 10.81 -6.11 1.79
N ALA A 65 10.95 -6.94 2.83
CA ALA A 65 10.44 -6.61 4.16
C ALA A 65 11.16 -5.40 4.75
N LEU A 66 12.48 -5.37 4.54
CA LEU A 66 13.33 -4.28 4.99
C LEU A 66 12.95 -2.98 4.30
N LEU A 67 12.74 -3.00 2.98
CA LEU A 67 12.31 -1.83 2.22
C LEU A 67 10.92 -1.34 2.64
N VAL A 68 9.95 -2.25 2.76
CA VAL A 68 8.57 -1.90 3.15
C VAL A 68 8.53 -1.28 4.54
N ILE A 69 9.21 -1.89 5.51
CA ILE A 69 9.29 -1.35 6.87
C ILE A 69 10.08 -0.05 6.87
N GLY A 70 11.23 -0.02 6.19
CA GLY A 70 12.05 1.18 6.05
C GLY A 70 11.29 2.37 5.47
N GLN A 71 10.46 2.13 4.45
CA GLN A 71 9.67 3.14 3.79
C GLN A 71 8.63 3.75 4.74
N MET A 72 7.97 2.90 5.53
CA MET A 72 7.03 3.36 6.55
C MET A 72 7.72 4.09 7.70
N MET A 73 8.86 3.59 8.18
CA MET A 73 9.61 4.21 9.27
C MET A 73 10.15 5.57 8.86
N ASP A 74 10.70 5.69 7.64
CA ASP A 74 11.14 6.95 7.05
C ASP A 74 9.98 7.93 6.92
N ALA A 75 8.82 7.49 6.42
CA ALA A 75 7.62 8.31 6.33
C ALA A 75 7.19 8.85 7.71
N LEU A 76 7.13 8.00 8.74
CA LEU A 76 6.78 8.43 10.10
C LEU A 76 7.82 9.39 10.71
N GLN A 77 9.10 9.25 10.36
CA GLN A 77 10.17 10.11 10.90
C GLN A 77 10.39 11.40 10.08
N SER A 78 9.79 11.51 8.90
CA SER A 78 9.96 12.65 7.99
C SER A 78 9.39 13.97 8.52
N GLY A 79 8.56 13.95 9.56
CA GLY A 79 7.84 15.12 10.08
C GLY A 79 6.68 15.59 9.20
N LYS A 80 6.41 14.92 8.06
CA LYS A 80 5.31 15.29 7.14
C LYS A 80 3.92 14.89 7.62
N TYR A 81 3.84 14.00 8.61
CA TYR A 81 2.57 13.44 9.06
C TYR A 81 2.36 13.65 10.57
N ASP A 82 1.10 13.84 10.96
CA ASP A 82 0.68 13.79 12.37
C ASP A 82 0.61 12.34 12.82
N ILE A 83 1.63 11.89 13.55
CA ILE A 83 1.79 10.49 13.99
C ILE A 83 0.61 10.01 14.85
N ASN A 84 -0.08 10.92 15.54
CA ASN A 84 -1.26 10.58 16.33
C ASN A 84 -2.52 10.37 15.47
N LYS A 85 -2.48 10.73 14.18
CA LYS A 85 -3.56 10.58 13.20
C LYS A 85 -3.10 9.84 11.95
N VAL A 86 -2.16 8.91 12.11
CA VAL A 86 -1.68 8.03 11.04
C VAL A 86 -1.98 6.59 11.39
N ALA A 87 -2.33 5.81 10.38
CA ALA A 87 -2.36 4.36 10.42
C ALA A 87 -1.47 3.82 9.30
N LEU A 88 -0.93 2.62 9.47
CA LEU A 88 -0.18 1.92 8.43
C LEU A 88 -1.01 0.76 7.91
N LEU A 89 -0.98 0.48 6.61
CA LEU A 89 -1.61 -0.70 6.03
C LEU A 89 -0.56 -1.54 5.31
N VAL A 90 -0.48 -2.83 5.66
CA VAL A 90 0.44 -3.78 5.03
C VAL A 90 -0.35 -4.96 4.46
N PRO A 91 -0.15 -5.32 3.18
CA PRO A 91 -0.64 -6.57 2.61
C PRO A 91 -0.13 -7.80 3.38
N GLN A 92 -1.03 -8.70 3.76
CA GLN A 92 -0.70 -9.95 4.42
C GLN A 92 -1.36 -11.12 3.67
N THR A 93 -0.53 -11.91 2.98
CA THR A 93 -1.00 -12.98 2.10
C THR A 93 -1.41 -14.26 2.83
N GLY A 94 -1.14 -14.37 4.14
CA GLY A 94 -1.58 -15.50 4.98
C GLY A 94 -0.96 -16.87 4.62
N GLY A 95 -0.06 -16.93 3.63
CA GLY A 95 0.63 -18.15 3.19
C GLY A 95 1.97 -18.37 3.87
N GLY A 96 2.70 -19.40 3.44
CA GLY A 96 4.01 -19.80 3.99
C GLY A 96 5.20 -18.89 3.65
N CYS A 97 4.96 -17.76 2.97
CA CYS A 97 6.01 -16.78 2.67
C CYS A 97 6.35 -15.92 3.91
N ARG A 98 7.55 -15.31 3.93
CA ARG A 98 7.95 -14.32 4.95
C ARG A 98 7.05 -13.07 4.98
N ALA A 99 6.29 -12.79 3.92
CA ALA A 99 5.31 -11.70 3.86
C ALA A 99 4.30 -11.72 5.02
N SER A 100 3.90 -12.91 5.47
CA SER A 100 2.99 -13.07 6.61
C SER A 100 3.56 -12.51 7.92
N ASN A 101 4.88 -12.37 8.02
CA ASN A 101 5.58 -11.86 9.18
C ASN A 101 5.84 -10.34 9.14
N TYR A 102 5.57 -9.66 8.01
CA TYR A 102 5.90 -8.23 7.85
C TYR A 102 5.19 -7.39 8.91
N ILE A 103 3.95 -7.73 9.23
CA ILE A 103 3.17 -7.03 10.25
C ILE A 103 3.77 -7.15 11.65
N HIS A 104 4.31 -8.32 12.01
CA HIS A 104 4.93 -8.56 13.30
C HIS A 104 6.26 -7.81 13.41
N LEU A 105 7.07 -7.86 12.35
CA LEU A 105 8.33 -7.12 12.26
C LEU A 105 8.10 -5.61 12.31
N LEU A 106 7.10 -5.11 11.60
CA LEU A 106 6.71 -3.70 11.60
C LEU A 106 6.27 -3.25 13.00
N ARG A 107 5.38 -3.99 13.67
CA ARG A 107 4.96 -3.65 15.04
C ARG A 107 6.14 -3.58 16.01
N LYS A 108 7.08 -4.53 15.91
CA LYS A 108 8.30 -4.53 16.73
C LYS A 108 9.21 -3.33 16.40
N ALA A 109 9.32 -2.95 15.13
CA ALA A 109 10.07 -1.76 14.71
C ALA A 109 9.43 -0.47 15.25
N LEU A 110 8.11 -0.35 15.17
CA LEU A 110 7.35 0.79 15.70
C LEU A 110 7.52 0.93 17.21
N GLU A 111 7.40 -0.16 17.98
CA GLU A 111 7.63 -0.14 19.42
C GLU A 111 9.03 0.37 19.78
N LYS A 112 10.07 -0.14 19.09
CA LYS A 112 11.46 0.30 19.30
C LYS A 112 11.69 1.78 18.96
N ALA A 113 10.92 2.33 18.02
CA ALA A 113 11.04 3.72 17.60
C ALA A 113 10.14 4.68 18.37
N GLY A 114 9.38 4.21 19.36
CA GLY A 114 8.41 5.04 20.11
C GLY A 114 7.07 5.27 19.39
N PHE A 115 6.85 4.62 18.24
CA PHE A 115 5.61 4.67 17.46
C PHE A 115 4.66 3.51 17.74
N GLY A 116 4.83 2.82 18.87
CA GLY A 116 4.01 1.67 19.25
C GLY A 116 2.50 1.96 19.34
N HIS A 117 2.11 3.24 19.39
CA HIS A 117 0.71 3.70 19.41
C HIS A 117 0.05 3.78 18.01
N VAL A 118 0.84 3.69 16.93
CA VAL A 118 0.33 3.79 15.55
C VAL A 118 -0.37 2.48 15.16
N PRO A 119 -1.67 2.51 14.77
CA PRO A 119 -2.38 1.31 14.34
C PRO A 119 -1.82 0.75 13.04
N VAL A 120 -1.68 -0.57 12.98
CA VAL A 120 -1.22 -1.32 11.80
C VAL A 120 -2.33 -2.24 11.31
N ILE A 121 -2.89 -1.91 10.15
CA ILE A 121 -3.95 -2.62 9.45
C ILE A 121 -3.33 -3.72 8.60
N SER A 122 -3.74 -4.96 8.85
CA SER A 122 -3.46 -6.09 7.96
C SER A 122 -4.49 -6.13 6.83
N LEU A 123 -4.02 -6.05 5.59
CA LEU A 123 -4.86 -6.35 4.41
C LEU A 123 -4.73 -7.84 4.11
N ASN A 124 -5.62 -8.65 4.71
CA ASN A 124 -5.71 -10.09 4.49
C ASN A 124 -7.15 -10.50 4.08
N MET A 125 -7.24 -11.59 3.32
CA MET A 125 -8.51 -12.17 2.88
C MET A 125 -9.01 -13.29 3.81
N SER A 126 -8.15 -13.79 4.70
CA SER A 126 -8.43 -14.96 5.55
C SER A 126 -9.03 -14.59 6.92
N GLY A 127 -9.29 -13.31 7.19
CA GLY A 127 -9.85 -12.84 8.46
C GLY A 127 -8.89 -12.97 9.66
N LEU A 128 -7.57 -13.10 9.39
CA LEU A 128 -6.54 -13.34 10.40
C LEU A 128 -6.42 -12.20 11.41
N GLU A 129 -6.79 -10.98 11.02
CA GLU A 129 -6.86 -9.84 11.92
C GLU A 129 -8.08 -8.98 11.66
N SER A 130 -8.88 -8.75 12.70
CA SER A 130 -9.99 -7.80 12.67
C SER A 130 -9.53 -6.38 12.98
N ASN A 131 -10.00 -5.41 12.19
CA ASN A 131 -9.92 -3.98 12.46
C ASN A 131 -11.31 -3.39 12.21
N SER A 132 -12.02 -2.92 13.24
CA SER A 132 -13.42 -2.48 13.08
C SER A 132 -13.59 -1.30 12.12
N GLY A 133 -12.56 -0.46 11.96
CA GLY A 133 -12.51 0.68 11.07
C GLY A 133 -12.17 0.35 9.62
N PHE A 134 -11.61 -0.83 9.33
CA PHE A 134 -11.24 -1.26 7.99
C PHE A 134 -11.98 -2.55 7.61
N LYS A 135 -12.99 -2.41 6.75
CA LYS A 135 -13.80 -3.53 6.27
C LYS A 135 -13.68 -3.70 4.76
N LEU A 136 -13.22 -4.88 4.36
CA LEU A 136 -13.27 -5.35 2.97
C LEU A 136 -14.68 -5.83 2.68
N THR A 137 -15.45 -5.04 1.92
CA THR A 137 -16.79 -5.44 1.47
C THR A 137 -16.68 -6.23 0.16
N LEU A 138 -17.66 -7.09 -0.14
CA LEU A 138 -17.67 -7.87 -1.39
C LEU A 138 -17.60 -6.96 -2.63
N SER A 139 -18.27 -5.80 -2.58
CA SER A 139 -18.19 -4.82 -3.67
C SER A 139 -16.80 -4.21 -3.81
N MET A 140 -16.10 -3.92 -2.70
CA MET A 140 -14.71 -3.46 -2.75
C MET A 140 -13.79 -4.55 -3.29
N LEU A 141 -14.02 -5.82 -2.94
CA LEU A 141 -13.24 -6.94 -3.45
C LEU A 141 -13.42 -7.10 -4.97
N ARG A 142 -14.65 -6.97 -5.48
CA ARG A 142 -14.93 -7.00 -6.92
C ARG A 142 -14.17 -5.88 -7.65
N ASP A 143 -14.23 -4.66 -7.12
CA ASP A 143 -13.51 -3.52 -7.70
C ASP A 143 -11.98 -3.75 -7.63
N ALA A 144 -11.49 -4.26 -6.51
CA ALA A 144 -10.07 -4.57 -6.29
C ALA A 144 -9.56 -5.62 -7.30
N ILE A 145 -10.29 -6.72 -7.49
CA ILE A 145 -9.92 -7.75 -8.48
C ILE A 145 -9.89 -7.14 -9.88
N ALA A 146 -10.91 -6.35 -10.24
CA ALA A 146 -10.95 -5.72 -11.56
C ALA A 146 -9.76 -4.79 -11.79
N VAL A 147 -9.44 -3.90 -10.84
CA VAL A 147 -8.27 -3.01 -10.99
C VAL A 147 -6.94 -3.77 -11.01
N LEU A 148 -6.82 -4.88 -10.28
CA LEU A 148 -5.63 -5.73 -10.32
C LEU A 148 -5.45 -6.36 -11.70
N CYS A 149 -6.52 -6.88 -12.32
CA CYS A 149 -6.45 -7.40 -13.68
C CYS A 149 -6.08 -6.30 -14.70
N TYR A 150 -6.64 -5.10 -14.58
CA TYR A 150 -6.22 -3.96 -15.42
C TYR A 150 -4.75 -3.61 -15.18
N GLY A 151 -4.29 -3.61 -13.93
CA GLY A 151 -2.90 -3.38 -13.58
C GLY A 151 -1.96 -4.40 -14.21
N ASP A 152 -2.32 -5.69 -14.19
CA ASP A 152 -1.53 -6.76 -14.82
C ASP A 152 -1.39 -6.54 -16.32
N VAL A 153 -2.49 -6.23 -17.02
CA VAL A 153 -2.47 -5.95 -18.46
C VAL A 153 -1.61 -4.74 -18.77
N MET A 154 -1.76 -3.65 -18.00
CA MET A 154 -0.96 -2.43 -18.18
C MET A 154 0.53 -2.68 -17.97
N MET A 155 0.88 -3.41 -16.91
CA MET A 155 2.27 -3.78 -16.62
C MET A 155 2.86 -4.68 -17.71
N LEU A 156 2.10 -5.63 -18.26
CA LEU A 156 2.55 -6.47 -19.37
C LEU A 156 2.83 -5.63 -20.63
N LEU A 157 1.94 -4.69 -20.96
CA LEU A 157 2.12 -3.80 -22.10
C LEU A 157 3.30 -2.85 -21.90
N GLU A 158 3.45 -2.26 -20.70
CA GLU A 158 4.59 -1.40 -20.36
C GLU A 158 5.90 -2.17 -20.54
N ASN A 159 6.04 -3.34 -19.90
CA ASN A 159 7.25 -4.17 -20.01
C ASN A 159 7.56 -4.61 -21.45
N GLN A 160 6.54 -4.78 -22.29
CA GLN A 160 6.72 -5.15 -23.69
C GLN A 160 7.18 -3.97 -24.55
N VAL A 161 6.74 -2.75 -24.25
CA VAL A 161 6.95 -1.57 -25.10
C VAL A 161 8.12 -0.71 -24.64
N GLU A 162 8.35 -0.58 -23.33
CA GLU A 162 9.38 0.28 -22.75
C GLU A 162 10.78 0.05 -23.34
N PRO A 163 11.25 -1.21 -23.56
CA PRO A 163 12.58 -1.45 -24.15
C PRO A 163 12.71 -0.98 -25.62
N TYR A 164 11.60 -0.78 -26.32
CA TYR A 164 11.54 -0.42 -27.74
C TYR A 164 10.98 0.99 -27.96
N GLU A 165 10.86 1.80 -26.91
CA GLU A 165 10.23 3.10 -27.04
C GLU A 165 11.07 4.06 -27.92
N ALA A 166 10.42 4.65 -28.93
CA ALA A 166 11.09 5.58 -29.85
C ALA A 166 11.46 6.91 -29.16
N VAL A 167 10.72 7.28 -28.12
CA VAL A 167 10.94 8.48 -27.32
C VAL A 167 10.99 8.06 -25.86
N LYS A 168 12.14 8.31 -25.21
CA LYS A 168 12.37 7.91 -23.83
C LYS A 168 11.30 8.48 -22.89
N GLY A 169 10.71 7.64 -22.05
CA GLY A 169 9.67 7.97 -21.08
C GLY A 169 8.26 8.09 -21.66
N LYS A 170 8.07 7.89 -22.97
CA LYS A 170 6.74 8.00 -23.59
C LYS A 170 5.81 6.86 -23.14
N THR A 171 6.38 5.68 -22.90
CA THR A 171 5.64 4.54 -22.38
C THR A 171 5.09 4.86 -20.99
N ALA A 172 5.96 5.32 -20.08
CA ALA A 172 5.58 5.70 -18.72
C ALA A 172 4.53 6.83 -18.68
N GLU A 173 4.67 7.86 -19.53
CA GLU A 173 3.66 8.93 -19.67
C GLU A 173 2.29 8.35 -20.08
N THR A 174 2.29 7.42 -21.03
CA THR A 174 1.06 6.77 -21.53
C THR A 174 0.44 5.90 -20.44
N VAL A 175 1.24 5.13 -19.70
CA VAL A 175 0.78 4.31 -18.56
C VAL A 175 0.16 5.19 -17.49
N SER A 176 0.81 6.29 -17.09
CA SER A 176 0.30 7.24 -16.11
C SER A 176 -1.07 7.81 -16.53
N ARG A 177 -1.21 8.20 -17.80
CA ARG A 177 -2.50 8.67 -18.34
C ARG A 177 -3.60 7.61 -18.26
N TRP A 178 -3.28 6.35 -18.50
CA TRP A 178 -4.25 5.24 -18.39
C TRP A 178 -4.61 4.93 -16.94
N ILE A 179 -3.67 5.02 -15.99
CA ILE A 179 -3.95 4.89 -14.56
C ILE A 179 -4.98 5.94 -14.13
N ASP A 180 -4.80 7.20 -14.56
CA ASP A 180 -5.74 8.29 -14.26
C ASP A 180 -7.10 8.07 -14.91
N PHE A 181 -7.13 7.64 -16.18
CA PHE A 181 -8.36 7.33 -16.89
C PHE A 181 -9.14 6.19 -16.22
N LEU A 182 -8.48 5.07 -15.94
CA LEU A 182 -9.10 3.93 -15.25
C LEU A 182 -9.55 4.33 -13.84
N GLY A 183 -8.72 5.07 -13.09
CA GLY A 183 -9.10 5.63 -11.80
C GLY A 183 -10.40 6.42 -11.86
N ASN A 184 -10.59 7.24 -12.91
CA ASN A 184 -11.84 7.96 -13.18
C ASN A 184 -13.02 7.04 -13.49
N GLU A 185 -12.84 6.04 -14.35
CA GLU A 185 -13.92 5.11 -14.73
C GLU A 185 -14.40 4.28 -13.52
N PHE A 186 -13.48 3.82 -12.69
CA PHE A 186 -13.84 3.16 -11.43
C PHE A 186 -14.55 4.12 -10.48
N ARG A 187 -14.12 5.39 -10.37
CA ARG A 187 -14.82 6.41 -9.56
C ARG A 187 -16.27 6.61 -9.99
N ASN A 188 -16.52 6.54 -11.29
CA ASN A 188 -17.84 6.72 -11.88
C ASN A 188 -18.66 5.42 -11.95
N LYS A 189 -18.19 4.31 -11.37
CA LYS A 189 -18.81 2.98 -11.42
C LYS A 189 -19.01 2.46 -12.86
N LYS A 190 -18.10 2.82 -13.77
CA LYS A 190 -18.07 2.39 -15.17
C LYS A 190 -16.89 1.47 -15.52
N GLY A 191 -16.06 1.13 -14.53
CA GLY A 191 -14.83 0.33 -14.71
C GLY A 191 -15.04 -1.12 -15.18
N PHE A 192 -16.27 -1.65 -15.17
CA PHE A 192 -16.59 -2.94 -15.77
C PHE A 192 -18.09 -3.00 -16.13
N SER A 193 -18.42 -3.76 -17.18
CA SER A 193 -19.82 -4.01 -17.55
C SER A 193 -20.53 -4.80 -16.43
N LYS A 194 -21.82 -4.53 -16.24
CA LYS A 194 -22.64 -5.17 -15.20
C LYS A 194 -22.72 -6.67 -15.37
#